data_AF-A0A5B9P8S0-F1
#
_entry.id   AF-A0A5B9P8S0-F1
#
_cell.length_a   1.000
_cell.length_b   1.000
_cell.length_c   1.000
_cell.angle_alpha   90.00
_cell.angle_beta   90.00
_cell.angle_gamma   90.00
#
_symmetry.space_group_name_H-M   'P 1'
#
loop_
_entity.id
_entity.type
_entity.pdbx_description
1 polymer ?
#
loop_
_entity_poly.entity_id
_entity_poly.type
_entity_poly.pdbx_seq_one_letter_code
_entity_poly.pdbx_strand_id
1 'polypeptide(L)'
;MADEAEKMSFAEWVGRLVLFPLSWADRAATAKRRRTREAAEAEEAERREQAAALQRQQDAAQAAAQADERRRAEKEQEAALEDAKIRAERTRFKCQLLYDQHEYKIRDKFPQEKLKHYFEEYLDDELSIEVIERRGQELEAMIHGFLDDGKPKKPRSRVELKAFFDKQRADAKEAGLSTEVLEATLVDINVREDQAMMDFLGDE
;
A
#
# COMPACT_ATOMS: atom_id res chain seq x y z
N MET A 1 64.30 60.89 -58.41
CA MET A 1 62.98 60.36 -58.81
C MET A 1 61.99 60.98 -57.82
N ALA A 2 61.52 62.20 -58.07
CA ALA A 2 60.26 62.47 -58.78
C ALA A 2 59.15 61.66 -58.10
N ASP A 3 58.44 62.14 -57.07
CA ASP A 3 57.80 63.44 -56.87
C ASP A 3 56.77 63.77 -57.97
N GLU A 4 55.83 62.84 -58.15
CA GLU A 4 54.54 63.01 -58.81
C GLU A 4 53.42 62.72 -57.78
N ALA A 5 53.29 63.56 -56.75
CA ALA A 5 52.05 63.68 -55.99
C ALA A 5 51.25 64.86 -56.56
N GLU A 6 50.87 64.71 -57.82
CA GLU A 6 50.16 65.71 -58.61
C GLU A 6 48.69 65.78 -58.17
N LYS A 7 48.40 66.83 -57.40
CA LYS A 7 47.20 67.68 -57.49
C LYS A 7 45.89 66.95 -57.80
N MET A 8 45.33 66.26 -56.80
CA MET A 8 43.87 66.12 -56.76
C MET A 8 43.26 67.52 -56.69
N SER A 9 42.47 67.84 -57.71
CA SER A 9 41.78 69.12 -57.84
C SER A 9 40.90 69.35 -56.62
N PHE A 10 40.95 70.56 -56.06
CA PHE A 10 40.04 71.01 -55.01
C PHE A 10 38.56 70.75 -55.38
N ALA A 11 38.22 70.74 -56.67
CA ALA A 11 36.88 70.41 -57.15
C ALA A 11 36.51 68.92 -56.99
N GLU A 12 37.46 67.98 -57.06
CA GLU A 12 37.20 66.56 -56.75
C GLU A 12 37.09 66.29 -55.26
N TRP A 13 37.85 67.03 -54.44
CA TRP A 13 37.74 66.94 -52.98
C TRP A 13 36.38 67.48 -52.48
N VAL A 14 35.91 68.60 -53.03
CA VAL A 14 34.61 69.18 -52.68
C VAL A 14 33.44 68.39 -53.31
N GLY A 15 33.60 67.86 -54.52
CA GLY A 15 32.58 67.04 -55.19
C GLY A 15 32.22 65.75 -54.46
N ARG A 16 33.15 65.20 -53.67
CA ARG A 16 32.92 63.99 -52.86
C ARG A 16 32.24 64.28 -51.51
N LEU A 17 32.12 65.56 -51.12
CA LEU A 17 31.45 65.99 -49.89
C LEU A 17 29.94 66.23 -50.05
N VAL A 18 29.41 66.20 -51.28
CA VAL A 18 28.00 66.52 -51.60
C VAL A 18 27.11 65.27 -51.77
N LEU A 19 27.66 64.07 -51.56
CA LEU A 19 26.87 62.84 -51.52
C LEU A 19 26.47 62.52 -50.07
N PHE A 20 25.23 62.93 -49.75
CA PHE A 20 24.41 62.59 -48.58
C PHE A 20 24.68 63.34 -47.26
N PRO A 21 24.16 64.57 -47.10
CA PRO A 21 23.75 65.05 -45.79
C PRO A 21 22.46 64.30 -45.41
N LEU A 22 22.58 63.05 -44.95
CA LEU A 22 21.63 62.60 -43.94
C LEU A 22 21.76 63.59 -42.80
N SER A 23 20.74 64.45 -42.66
CA SER A 23 20.75 65.52 -41.68
C SER A 23 21.07 64.92 -40.31
N TRP A 24 21.78 65.65 -39.44
CA TRP A 24 22.02 65.18 -38.08
C TRP A 24 20.72 64.78 -37.36
N ALA A 25 19.58 65.36 -37.76
CA ALA A 25 18.25 64.98 -37.30
C ALA A 25 17.85 63.55 -37.72
N ASP A 26 18.14 63.10 -38.95
CA ASP A 26 17.82 61.74 -39.40
C ASP A 26 18.67 60.67 -38.69
N ARG A 27 19.95 60.98 -38.44
CA ARG A 27 20.84 60.11 -37.65
C ARG A 27 20.38 60.01 -36.20
N ALA A 28 19.92 61.12 -35.61
CA ALA A 28 19.34 61.11 -34.26
C ALA A 28 18.01 60.34 -34.21
N ALA A 29 17.15 60.47 -35.21
CA ALA A 29 15.86 59.77 -35.29
C ALA A 29 16.05 58.25 -35.46
N THR A 30 16.98 57.83 -36.31
CA THR A 30 17.34 56.42 -36.50
C THR A 30 18.00 55.81 -35.26
N ALA A 31 18.90 56.55 -34.59
CA ALA A 31 19.48 56.12 -33.31
C ALA A 31 18.41 55.96 -32.21
N LYS A 32 17.44 56.89 -32.12
CA LYS A 32 16.32 56.79 -31.17
C LYS A 32 15.45 55.57 -31.44
N ARG A 33 15.10 55.30 -32.71
CA ARG A 33 14.32 54.11 -33.11
C ARG A 33 15.04 52.81 -32.82
N ARG A 34 16.37 52.77 -33.04
CA ARG A 34 17.20 51.61 -32.72
C ARG A 34 17.21 51.34 -31.22
N ARG A 35 17.40 52.37 -30.38
CA ARG A 35 17.36 52.22 -28.91
C ARG A 35 16.00 51.75 -28.41
N THR A 36 14.89 52.26 -28.96
CA THR A 36 13.55 51.79 -28.56
C THR A 36 13.29 50.35 -28.98
N ARG A 37 13.82 49.93 -30.14
CA ARG A 37 13.70 48.55 -30.62
C ARG A 37 14.56 47.60 -29.79
N GLU A 38 15.81 47.97 -29.51
CA GLU A 38 16.72 47.19 -28.64
C GLU A 38 16.14 47.07 -27.22
N ALA A 39 15.52 48.13 -26.67
CA ALA A 39 14.85 48.07 -25.38
C ALA A 39 13.63 47.15 -25.39
N ALA A 40 12.80 47.19 -26.44
CA ALA A 40 11.64 46.30 -26.58
C ALA A 40 12.06 44.83 -26.76
N GLU A 41 13.11 44.57 -27.56
CA GLU A 41 13.67 43.23 -27.77
C GLU A 41 14.27 42.67 -26.46
N ALA A 42 14.95 43.51 -25.66
CA ALA A 42 15.47 43.12 -24.35
C ALA A 42 14.34 42.79 -23.35
N GLU A 43 13.28 43.60 -23.31
CA GLU A 43 12.12 43.36 -22.44
C GLU A 43 11.38 42.07 -22.84
N GLU A 44 11.22 41.80 -24.14
CA GLU A 44 10.66 40.54 -24.61
C GLU A 44 11.54 39.34 -24.27
N ALA A 45 12.86 39.45 -24.41
CA ALA A 45 13.79 38.39 -24.05
C ALA A 45 13.70 38.07 -22.55
N GLU A 46 13.68 39.09 -21.69
CA GLU A 46 13.55 38.92 -20.24
C GLU A 46 12.22 38.24 -19.88
N ARG A 47 11.10 38.67 -20.48
CA ARG A 47 9.79 38.02 -20.27
C ARG A 47 9.79 36.56 -20.71
N ARG A 48 10.44 36.23 -21.83
CA ARG A 48 10.55 34.84 -22.31
C ARG A 48 11.42 33.99 -21.37
N GLU A 49 12.51 34.54 -20.86
CA GLU A 49 13.35 33.85 -19.86
C GLU A 49 12.60 33.61 -18.55
N GLN A 50 11.87 34.62 -18.05
CA GLN A 50 11.04 34.48 -16.85
C GLN A 50 9.93 33.44 -17.05
N ALA A 51 9.25 33.46 -18.20
CA ALA A 51 8.23 32.46 -18.53
C ALA A 51 8.82 31.05 -18.62
N ALA A 52 9.97 30.89 -19.29
CA ALA A 52 10.66 29.60 -19.39
C ALA A 52 11.15 29.10 -18.03
N ALA A 53 11.63 29.99 -17.15
CA ALA A 53 12.04 29.64 -15.79
C ALA A 53 10.84 29.19 -14.95
N LEU A 54 9.71 29.89 -15.02
CA LEU A 54 8.48 29.51 -14.33
C LEU A 54 7.97 28.17 -14.83
N GLN A 55 7.98 27.95 -16.15
CA GLN A 55 7.56 26.69 -16.73
C GLN A 55 8.45 25.52 -16.26
N ARG A 56 9.77 25.69 -16.25
CA ARG A 56 10.68 24.69 -15.68
C ARG A 56 10.41 24.39 -14.21
N GLN A 57 10.07 25.41 -13.41
CA GLN A 57 9.69 25.22 -12.01
C GLN A 57 8.39 24.42 -11.88
N GLN A 58 7.39 24.72 -12.72
CA GLN A 58 6.12 23.98 -12.75
C GLN A 58 6.33 22.54 -13.19
N ASP A 59 7.09 22.31 -14.25
CA ASP A 59 7.40 20.97 -14.75
C ASP A 59 8.17 20.16 -13.70
N ALA A 60 9.15 20.77 -13.01
CA ALA A 60 9.87 20.14 -11.91
C ALA A 60 8.97 19.80 -10.72
N ALA A 61 8.06 20.70 -10.35
CA ALA A 61 7.09 20.47 -9.28
C ALA A 61 6.11 19.34 -9.62
N GLN A 62 5.63 19.28 -10.87
CA GLN A 62 4.76 18.21 -11.35
C GLN A 62 5.50 16.86 -11.37
N ALA A 63 6.74 16.83 -11.85
CA ALA A 63 7.56 15.62 -11.85
C ALA A 63 7.82 15.11 -10.42
N ALA A 64 8.11 16.00 -9.48
CA ALA A 64 8.28 15.66 -8.08
C ALA A 64 6.99 15.08 -7.46
N ALA A 65 5.84 15.72 -7.71
CA ALA A 65 4.55 15.24 -7.22
C ALA A 65 4.22 13.83 -7.76
N GLN A 66 4.45 13.59 -9.06
CA GLN A 66 4.24 12.27 -9.67
C GLN A 66 5.18 11.21 -9.09
N ALA A 67 6.44 11.56 -8.82
CA ALA A 67 7.39 10.64 -8.19
C ALA A 67 6.95 10.26 -6.77
N ASP A 68 6.46 11.23 -5.99
CA ASP A 68 5.93 10.98 -4.65
C ASP A 68 4.67 10.12 -4.67
N GLU A 69 3.75 10.34 -5.62
CA GLU A 69 2.55 9.50 -5.80
C GLU A 69 2.92 8.05 -6.12
N ARG A 70 3.86 7.83 -7.05
CA ARG A 70 4.35 6.48 -7.36
C ARG A 70 4.96 5.79 -6.15
N ARG A 71 5.80 6.51 -5.41
CA ARG A 71 6.43 5.98 -4.20
C ARG A 71 5.41 5.63 -3.11
N ARG A 72 4.31 6.39 -2.98
CA ARG A 72 3.21 6.07 -2.07
C ARG A 72 2.47 4.82 -2.52
N ALA A 73 2.13 4.74 -3.81
CA ALA A 73 1.45 3.58 -4.37
C ALA A 73 2.28 2.30 -4.22
N GLU A 74 3.59 2.35 -4.46
CA GLU A 74 4.51 1.22 -4.24
C GLU A 74 4.53 0.77 -2.78
N LYS A 75 4.63 1.70 -1.83
CA LYS A 75 4.59 1.39 -0.39
C LYS A 75 3.25 0.80 0.05
N GLU A 76 2.14 1.30 -0.48
CA GLU A 76 0.81 0.77 -0.18
C GLU A 76 0.66 -0.65 -0.72
N GLN A 77 1.19 -0.94 -1.91
CA GLN A 77 1.21 -2.30 -2.46
C GLN A 77 2.09 -3.25 -1.63
N GLU A 78 3.29 -2.82 -1.25
CA GLU A 78 4.17 -3.62 -0.39
C GLU A 78 3.52 -3.94 0.96
N ALA A 79 2.95 -2.93 1.62
CA ALA A 79 2.24 -3.12 2.89
C ALA A 79 1.03 -4.06 2.74
N ALA A 80 0.28 -3.98 1.64
CA ALA A 80 -0.84 -4.88 1.38
C ALA A 80 -0.39 -6.34 1.17
N LEU A 81 0.75 -6.55 0.51
CA LEU A 81 1.34 -7.89 0.34
C LEU A 81 1.85 -8.46 1.66
N GLU A 82 2.47 -7.64 2.50
CA GLU A 82 2.90 -8.05 3.85
C GLU A 82 1.71 -8.42 4.74
N ASP A 83 0.66 -7.60 4.77
CA ASP A 83 -0.55 -7.88 5.52
C ASP A 83 -1.22 -9.19 5.05
N ALA A 84 -1.29 -9.41 3.74
CA ALA A 84 -1.82 -10.65 3.18
C ALA A 84 -1.04 -11.89 3.65
N LYS A 85 0.30 -11.83 3.69
CA LYS A 85 1.14 -12.93 4.22
C LYS A 85 0.87 -13.19 5.69
N ILE A 86 0.81 -12.14 6.51
CA ILE A 86 0.53 -12.26 7.94
C ILE A 86 -0.84 -12.91 8.18
N ARG A 87 -1.86 -12.53 7.40
CA ARG A 87 -3.20 -13.12 7.50
C ARG A 87 -3.23 -14.58 7.06
N ALA A 88 -2.49 -14.95 6.01
CA ALA A 88 -2.36 -16.34 5.56
C ALA A 88 -1.72 -17.21 6.65
N GLU A 89 -0.57 -16.78 7.18
CA GLU A 89 0.15 -17.47 8.27
C GLU A 89 -0.73 -17.62 9.51
N ARG A 90 -1.44 -16.55 9.90
CA ARG A 90 -2.37 -16.59 11.03
C ARG A 90 -3.49 -17.61 10.82
N THR A 91 -4.01 -17.74 9.60
CA THR A 91 -5.06 -18.70 9.26
C THR A 91 -4.53 -20.14 9.37
N ARG A 92 -3.36 -20.43 8.81
CA ARG A 92 -2.69 -21.74 8.95
C ARG A 92 -2.43 -22.08 10.42
N PHE A 93 -1.88 -21.12 11.16
CA PHE A 93 -1.58 -21.29 12.58
C PHE A 93 -2.83 -21.61 13.41
N LYS A 94 -3.95 -20.91 13.17
CA LYS A 94 -5.23 -21.21 13.83
C LYS A 94 -5.69 -22.63 13.56
N CYS A 95 -5.65 -23.08 12.30
CA CYS A 95 -6.07 -24.43 11.93
C CYS A 95 -5.17 -25.50 12.57
N GLN A 96 -3.85 -25.27 12.54
CA GLN A 96 -2.88 -26.17 13.18
C GLN A 96 -3.12 -26.26 14.69
N LEU A 97 -3.28 -25.11 15.35
CA LEU A 97 -3.53 -25.04 16.79
C LEU A 97 -4.83 -25.78 17.17
N LEU A 98 -5.90 -25.59 16.38
CA LEU A 98 -7.17 -26.28 16.60
C LEU A 98 -7.02 -27.80 16.45
N TYR A 99 -6.27 -28.25 15.45
CA TYR A 99 -5.95 -29.65 15.27
C TYR A 99 -5.15 -30.19 16.47
N ASP A 100 -4.06 -29.53 16.86
CA ASP A 100 -3.18 -29.98 17.95
C ASP A 100 -3.93 -30.07 19.29
N GLN A 101 -4.83 -29.12 19.58
CA GLN A 101 -5.68 -29.14 20.77
C GLN A 101 -6.61 -30.36 20.85
N HIS A 102 -6.97 -30.92 19.69
CA HIS A 102 -7.95 -31.98 19.57
C HIS A 102 -7.42 -33.25 18.92
N GLU A 103 -6.11 -33.34 18.69
CA GLU A 103 -5.46 -34.40 17.92
C GLU A 103 -5.89 -35.77 18.43
N TYR A 104 -5.84 -35.98 19.75
CA TYR A 104 -6.20 -37.24 20.40
C TYR A 104 -7.63 -37.72 20.09
N LYS A 105 -8.56 -36.82 19.73
CA LYS A 105 -9.95 -37.16 19.36
C LYS A 105 -10.13 -37.40 17.87
N ILE A 106 -9.33 -36.75 17.03
CA ILE A 106 -9.54 -36.70 15.58
C ILE A 106 -8.52 -37.49 14.78
N ARG A 107 -7.35 -37.83 15.37
CA ARG A 107 -6.21 -38.45 14.68
C ARG A 107 -6.57 -39.72 13.90
N ASP A 108 -7.48 -40.54 14.40
CA ASP A 108 -7.91 -41.77 13.72
C ASP A 108 -8.68 -41.48 12.42
N LYS A 109 -9.46 -40.40 12.40
CA LYS A 109 -10.26 -39.97 11.23
C LYS A 109 -9.47 -39.07 10.30
N PHE A 110 -8.67 -38.19 10.87
CA PHE A 110 -7.89 -37.17 10.20
C PHE A 110 -6.45 -37.18 10.73
N PRO A 111 -5.58 -38.04 10.17
CA PRO A 111 -4.19 -38.12 10.57
C PRO A 111 -3.40 -36.86 10.22
N GLN A 112 -2.29 -36.64 10.92
CA GLN A 112 -1.42 -35.48 10.74
C GLN A 112 -0.87 -35.37 9.30
N GLU A 113 -0.61 -36.49 8.63
CA GLU A 113 -0.16 -36.52 7.25
C GLU A 113 -1.21 -35.94 6.28
N LYS A 114 -2.51 -36.16 6.56
CA LYS A 114 -3.59 -35.57 5.77
C LYS A 114 -3.71 -34.07 6.02
N LEU A 115 -3.54 -33.63 7.28
CA LEU A 115 -3.52 -32.19 7.59
C LEU A 115 -2.39 -31.49 6.85
N LYS A 116 -1.18 -32.06 6.90
CA LYS A 116 -0.02 -31.51 6.20
C LYS A 116 -0.25 -31.42 4.70
N HIS A 117 -0.75 -32.49 4.08
CA HIS A 117 -1.10 -32.48 2.66
C HIS A 117 -2.18 -31.41 2.35
N TYR A 118 -3.15 -31.23 3.24
CA TYR A 118 -4.17 -30.21 3.07
C TYR A 118 -3.56 -28.80 3.08
N PHE A 119 -2.60 -28.53 3.96
CA PHE A 119 -1.90 -27.25 3.98
C PHE A 119 -1.09 -27.01 2.70
N GLU A 120 -0.38 -28.03 2.23
CA GLU A 120 0.42 -27.94 1.00
C GLU A 120 -0.44 -27.74 -0.25
N GLU A 121 -1.61 -28.38 -0.34
CA GLU A 121 -2.44 -28.35 -1.55
C GLU A 121 -3.48 -27.20 -1.55
N TYR A 122 -4.06 -26.88 -0.40
CA TYR A 122 -5.23 -25.98 -0.32
C TYR A 122 -4.97 -24.68 0.44
N LEU A 123 -3.85 -24.59 1.18
CA LEU A 123 -3.44 -23.37 1.88
C LEU A 123 -2.04 -22.95 1.45
N ASP A 124 -1.63 -23.15 0.20
CA ASP A 124 -0.31 -22.75 -0.31
C ASP A 124 -0.13 -21.22 -0.35
N ASP A 125 1.12 -20.74 -0.29
CA ASP A 125 1.52 -19.34 -0.42
C ASP A 125 1.24 -18.76 -1.82
N GLU A 126 1.10 -19.63 -2.82
CA GLU A 126 0.75 -19.23 -4.19
C GLU A 126 -0.73 -18.83 -4.35
N LEU A 127 -1.58 -19.16 -3.37
CA LEU A 127 -3.01 -18.84 -3.40
C LEU A 127 -3.30 -17.42 -2.89
N SER A 128 -4.35 -16.80 -3.43
CA SER A 128 -4.83 -15.50 -2.92
C SER A 128 -5.32 -15.61 -1.48
N ILE A 129 -5.11 -14.57 -0.68
CA ILE A 129 -5.49 -14.55 0.74
C ILE A 129 -6.97 -14.87 0.99
N GLU A 130 -7.88 -14.40 0.13
CA GLU A 130 -9.32 -14.66 0.26
C GLU A 130 -9.64 -16.16 0.13
N VAL A 131 -8.88 -16.87 -0.71
CA VAL A 131 -9.01 -18.32 -0.88
C VAL A 131 -8.46 -19.04 0.34
N ILE A 132 -7.29 -18.62 0.84
CA ILE A 132 -6.68 -19.19 2.05
C ILE A 132 -7.62 -19.02 3.26
N GLU A 133 -8.16 -17.82 3.48
CA GLU A 133 -9.09 -17.54 4.59
C GLU A 133 -10.36 -18.40 4.49
N ARG A 134 -10.96 -18.50 3.30
CA ARG A 134 -12.14 -19.35 3.07
C ARG A 134 -11.83 -20.83 3.32
N ARG A 135 -10.74 -21.35 2.76
CA ARG A 135 -10.33 -22.75 2.93
C ARG A 135 -9.94 -23.07 4.37
N GLY A 136 -9.40 -22.09 5.10
CA GLY A 136 -9.13 -22.19 6.53
C GLY A 136 -10.42 -22.35 7.34
N GLN A 137 -11.45 -21.54 7.05
CA GLN A 137 -12.76 -21.68 7.68
C GLN A 137 -13.43 -23.03 7.37
N GLU A 138 -13.31 -23.52 6.13
CA GLU A 138 -13.80 -24.85 5.75
C GLU A 138 -13.09 -25.97 6.52
N LEU A 139 -11.77 -25.87 6.71
CA LEU A 139 -10.99 -26.82 7.49
C LEU A 139 -11.35 -26.77 8.98
N GLU A 140 -11.50 -25.57 9.55
CA GLU A 140 -11.98 -25.37 10.93
C GLU A 140 -13.35 -26.03 11.13
N ALA A 141 -14.30 -25.78 10.23
CA ALA A 141 -15.62 -26.40 10.27
C ALA A 141 -15.54 -27.94 10.13
N MET A 142 -14.63 -28.46 9.31
CA MET A 142 -14.41 -29.89 9.16
C MET A 142 -13.86 -30.52 10.45
N ILE A 143 -12.86 -29.88 11.08
CA ILE A 143 -12.30 -30.32 12.36
C ILE A 143 -13.39 -30.33 13.43
N HIS A 144 -14.18 -29.25 13.53
CA HIS A 144 -15.35 -29.23 14.41
C HIS A 144 -16.37 -30.33 14.08
N GLY A 145 -16.59 -30.63 12.80
CA GLY A 145 -17.42 -31.76 12.35
C GLY A 145 -16.96 -33.11 12.91
N PHE A 146 -15.65 -33.37 12.93
CA PHE A 146 -15.12 -34.61 13.52
C PHE A 146 -15.30 -34.69 15.02
N LEU A 147 -15.27 -33.55 15.72
CA LEU A 147 -15.59 -33.44 17.14
C LEU A 147 -17.09 -33.63 17.39
N ASP A 148 -17.90 -33.24 16.42
CA ASP A 148 -19.36 -33.26 16.49
C ASP A 148 -19.99 -34.62 16.15
N ASP A 149 -19.26 -35.53 15.51
CA ASP A 149 -19.67 -36.94 15.32
C ASP A 149 -19.92 -37.69 16.64
N GLY A 150 -19.57 -37.07 17.77
CA GLY A 150 -19.89 -37.53 19.12
C GLY A 150 -20.77 -36.56 19.91
N LYS A 151 -21.47 -35.61 19.28
CA LYS A 151 -22.24 -34.58 19.99
C LYS A 151 -23.15 -35.22 21.05
N PRO A 152 -22.93 -34.96 22.35
CA PRO A 152 -24.02 -35.06 23.30
C PRO A 152 -25.11 -34.11 22.78
N LYS A 153 -26.34 -34.62 22.65
CA LYS A 153 -27.52 -33.84 22.28
C LYS A 153 -27.46 -32.50 23.03
N LYS A 154 -27.67 -31.37 22.33
CA LYS A 154 -27.83 -30.06 22.98
C LYS A 154 -28.71 -30.27 24.22
N PRO A 155 -28.23 -29.88 25.41
CA PRO A 155 -28.99 -30.10 26.63
C PRO A 155 -30.37 -29.49 26.48
N ARG A 156 -31.40 -30.34 26.58
CA ARG A 156 -32.80 -29.92 26.46
C ARG A 156 -33.37 -29.47 27.79
N SER A 157 -32.60 -29.58 28.86
CA SER A 157 -32.97 -29.17 30.21
C SER A 157 -31.76 -28.63 30.97
N ARG A 158 -32.03 -27.84 32.01
CA ARG A 158 -30.99 -27.34 32.94
C ARG A 158 -30.18 -28.47 33.58
N VAL A 159 -30.82 -29.62 33.85
CA VAL A 159 -30.15 -30.81 34.42
C VAL A 159 -29.16 -31.40 33.44
N GLU A 160 -29.54 -31.52 32.17
CA GLU A 160 -28.64 -31.97 31.11
C GLU A 160 -27.50 -30.97 30.87
N LEU A 161 -27.77 -29.66 31.02
CA LEU A 161 -26.79 -28.61 30.77
C LEU A 161 -25.67 -28.66 31.82
N LYS A 162 -26.07 -28.77 33.09
CA LYS A 162 -25.13 -28.99 34.19
C LYS A 162 -24.32 -30.27 34.01
N ALA A 163 -24.96 -31.38 33.68
CA ALA A 163 -24.29 -32.66 33.46
C ALA A 163 -23.27 -32.60 32.30
N PHE A 164 -23.56 -31.82 31.26
CA PHE A 164 -22.64 -31.60 30.14
C PHE A 164 -21.37 -30.85 30.57
N PHE A 165 -21.50 -29.75 31.32
CA PHE A 165 -20.34 -28.99 31.81
C PHE A 165 -19.57 -29.75 32.90
N ASP A 166 -20.25 -30.53 33.74
CA ASP A 166 -19.60 -31.42 34.71
C ASP A 166 -18.72 -32.47 34.02
N LYS A 167 -19.20 -33.02 32.88
CA LYS A 167 -18.38 -33.92 32.05
C LYS A 167 -17.17 -33.19 31.45
N GLN A 168 -17.33 -31.97 30.92
CA GLN A 168 -16.19 -31.21 30.40
C GLN A 168 -15.13 -30.92 31.47
N ARG A 169 -15.56 -30.60 32.70
CA ARG A 169 -14.64 -30.42 33.84
C ARG A 169 -13.89 -31.71 34.20
N ALA A 170 -14.55 -32.87 34.08
CA ALA A 170 -13.91 -34.17 34.30
C ALA A 170 -12.90 -34.50 33.18
N ASP A 171 -13.29 -34.33 31.92
CA ASP A 171 -12.43 -34.57 30.75
C ASP A 171 -11.18 -33.68 30.80
N ALA A 172 -11.32 -32.40 31.21
CA ALA A 172 -10.18 -31.48 31.35
C ALA A 172 -9.19 -31.91 32.44
N LYS A 173 -9.67 -32.52 33.53
CA LYS A 173 -8.82 -33.04 34.62
C LYS A 173 -8.10 -34.33 34.20
N GLU A 174 -8.77 -35.19 33.42
CA GLU A 174 -8.17 -36.43 32.92
C GLU A 174 -7.16 -36.20 31.79
N ALA A 175 -7.25 -35.06 31.09
CA ALA A 175 -6.36 -34.71 29.98
C ALA A 175 -4.88 -34.47 30.37
N GLY A 176 -4.53 -34.49 31.67
CA GLY A 176 -3.15 -34.36 32.12
C GLY A 176 -2.52 -33.00 31.84
N LEU A 177 -3.34 -31.94 31.75
CA LEU A 177 -2.90 -30.56 31.52
C LEU A 177 -2.03 -30.06 32.68
N SER A 178 -1.13 -29.11 32.41
CA SER A 178 -0.40 -28.41 33.46
C SER A 178 -1.37 -27.62 34.36
N THR A 179 -0.99 -27.40 35.63
CA THR A 179 -1.87 -26.75 36.62
C THR A 179 -2.41 -25.40 36.13
N GLU A 180 -1.54 -24.56 35.55
CA GLU A 180 -1.92 -23.24 35.03
C GLU A 180 -2.91 -23.33 33.86
N VAL A 181 -2.70 -24.28 32.94
CA VAL A 181 -3.58 -24.49 31.78
C VAL A 181 -4.91 -25.09 32.22
N LEU A 182 -4.89 -25.99 33.20
CA LEU A 182 -6.09 -26.58 33.78
C LEU A 182 -6.95 -25.51 34.46
N GLU A 183 -6.35 -24.63 35.27
CA GLU A 183 -7.07 -23.53 35.93
C GLU A 183 -7.70 -22.58 34.91
N ALA A 184 -6.95 -22.14 33.90
CA ALA A 184 -7.48 -21.30 32.82
C ALA A 184 -8.64 -21.98 32.07
N THR A 185 -8.51 -23.28 31.78
CA THR A 185 -9.54 -24.07 31.11
C THR A 185 -10.80 -24.19 31.97
N LEU A 186 -10.67 -24.41 33.28
CA LEU A 186 -11.81 -24.49 34.20
C LEU A 186 -12.55 -23.14 34.33
N VAL A 187 -11.82 -22.02 34.31
CA VAL A 187 -12.43 -20.68 34.30
C VAL A 187 -13.24 -20.46 33.02
N ASP A 188 -12.67 -20.78 31.84
CA ASP A 188 -13.37 -20.66 30.56
C ASP A 188 -14.62 -21.56 30.50
N ILE A 189 -14.53 -22.79 31.02
CA ILE A 189 -15.70 -23.69 31.14
C ILE A 189 -16.80 -23.06 32.00
N ASN A 190 -16.46 -22.47 33.14
CA ASN A 190 -17.46 -21.84 34.02
C ASN A 190 -18.12 -20.62 33.36
N VAL A 191 -17.34 -19.78 32.66
CA VAL A 191 -17.89 -18.62 31.93
C VAL A 191 -18.87 -19.08 30.85
N ARG A 192 -18.56 -20.16 30.13
CA ARG A 192 -19.46 -20.74 29.12
C ARG A 192 -20.69 -21.39 29.74
N GLU A 193 -20.57 -22.02 30.92
CA GLU A 193 -21.71 -22.57 31.67
C GLU A 193 -22.67 -21.47 32.08
N ASP A 194 -22.18 -20.37 32.66
CA ASP A 194 -23.00 -19.24 33.08
C ASP A 194 -23.71 -18.60 31.88
N GLN A 195 -23.00 -18.39 30.77
CA GLN A 195 -23.60 -17.84 29.55
C GLN A 195 -24.70 -18.76 29.02
N ALA A 196 -24.43 -20.07 28.93
CA ALA A 196 -25.41 -21.03 28.44
C ALA A 196 -26.64 -21.14 29.38
N MET A 197 -26.45 -20.99 30.69
CA MET A 197 -27.55 -20.94 31.67
C MET A 197 -28.40 -19.68 31.50
N MET A 198 -27.78 -18.52 31.24
CA MET A 198 -28.50 -17.27 30.99
C MET A 198 -29.29 -17.31 29.68
N ASP A 199 -28.69 -17.85 28.61
CA ASP A 199 -29.38 -18.02 27.33
C ASP A 199 -30.59 -18.96 27.47
N PHE A 200 -30.44 -20.06 28.23
CA PHE A 200 -31.54 -20.99 28.49
C PHE A 200 -32.69 -20.38 29.32
N LEU A 201 -32.41 -19.36 30.12
CA LEU A 201 -33.41 -18.63 30.91
C LEU A 201 -34.09 -17.50 30.12
N GLY A 202 -33.42 -16.96 29.08
CA GLY A 202 -33.95 -15.89 28.24
C GLY A 202 -34.89 -16.35 27.13
N ASP A 203 -34.87 -17.64 26.79
CA ASP A 203 -35.67 -18.26 25.72
C ASP A 203 -37.03 -18.83 26.20
N GLU A 204 -37.39 -18.69 27.50
CA GLU A 204 -38.72 -19.03 28.07
C GLU A 204 -39.66 -17.81 28.12
#